data_AF-A0A842MAH6-F1
#
_entry.id   AF-A0A842MAH6-F1
#
_cell.length_a   1.000
_cell.length_b   1.000
_cell.length_c   1.000
_cell.angle_alpha   90.00
_cell.angle_beta   90.00
_cell.angle_gamma   90.00
#
_symmetry.space_group_name_H-M   'P 1'
#
loop_
_entity.id
_entity.type
_entity.pdbx_description
1 polymer ?
#
loop_
_entity_poly.entity_id
_entity_poly.type
_entity_poly.pdbx_seq_one_letter_code
_entity_poly.pdbx_strand_id
1 'polypeptide(L)'
;MWGGENINGTRSLGLITLILGILILIFPLASIFTLSVLSGVAILFVGLWLLILGARTWPIRRGASILYLIIGILGIILAVAIIGNIALFSVLTAFWIYLTGIILIIAGIASLFAREEKASRIASLVVCIIGVLYLIVGTFVMNPVFLAWLIGLALVIDGIGLLI
;
A
#
# COMPACT_ATOMS: atom_id res chain seq x y z
N MET A 1 -2.68 -21.19 -25.84
CA MET A 1 -3.65 -20.15 -26.27
C MET A 1 -4.84 -20.24 -25.32
N TRP A 2 -4.88 -19.43 -24.27
CA TRP A 2 -6.01 -19.43 -23.35
C TRP A 2 -6.16 -18.04 -22.71
N GLY A 3 -7.40 -17.56 -22.65
CA GLY A 3 -7.77 -16.31 -22.00
C GLY A 3 -7.98 -15.15 -22.97
N GLY A 4 -9.09 -15.17 -23.72
CA GLY A 4 -9.67 -13.91 -24.20
C GLY A 4 -10.20 -13.16 -22.98
N GLU A 5 -9.39 -12.28 -22.40
CA GLU A 5 -9.88 -11.29 -21.45
C GLU A 5 -10.94 -10.44 -22.15
N ASN A 6 -12.08 -10.27 -21.48
CA ASN A 6 -13.10 -9.31 -21.90
C ASN A 6 -12.45 -7.92 -21.95
N ILE A 7 -12.09 -7.46 -23.14
CA ILE A 7 -11.63 -6.10 -23.45
C ILE A 7 -12.57 -5.00 -22.91
N ASN A 8 -13.82 -5.35 -22.60
CA ASN A 8 -14.78 -4.45 -21.96
C ASN A 8 -14.60 -4.36 -20.44
N GLY A 9 -14.12 -5.43 -19.79
CA GLY A 9 -13.88 -5.48 -18.34
C GLY A 9 -12.75 -4.55 -17.91
N THR A 10 -11.61 -4.60 -18.61
CA THR A 10 -10.47 -3.71 -18.34
C THR A 10 -10.82 -2.24 -18.60
N ARG A 11 -11.54 -1.94 -19.68
CA ARG A 11 -12.00 -0.57 -19.97
C ARG A 11 -12.95 -0.03 -18.91
N SER A 12 -13.85 -0.86 -18.40
CA SER A 12 -14.80 -0.46 -17.35
C SER A 12 -14.08 -0.13 -16.03
N LEU A 13 -13.11 -0.96 -15.64
CA LEU A 13 -12.27 -0.72 -14.48
C LEU A 13 -11.42 0.55 -14.68
N GLY A 14 -10.92 0.80 -15.89
CA GLY A 14 -10.07 1.95 -16.19
C GLY A 14 -10.82 3.27 -16.05
N LEU A 15 -12.07 3.31 -16.54
CA LEU A 15 -12.96 4.46 -16.34
C LEU A 15 -13.24 4.71 -14.86
N ILE A 16 -13.53 3.66 -14.09
CA ILE A 16 -13.83 3.79 -12.65
C ILE A 16 -12.61 4.34 -11.90
N THR A 17 -11.44 3.78 -12.15
CA THR A 17 -10.16 4.22 -11.54
C THR A 17 -9.85 5.66 -11.91
N LEU A 18 -10.05 6.05 -13.17
CA LEU A 18 -9.81 7.41 -13.64
C LEU A 18 -10.76 8.42 -12.96
N ILE A 19 -12.06 8.12 -12.91
CA ILE A 19 -13.06 8.97 -12.27
C ILE A 19 -12.75 9.12 -10.78
N LEU A 20 -12.38 8.03 -10.11
CA LEU A 20 -12.01 8.04 -8.69
C LEU A 20 -10.76 8.89 -8.46
N GLY A 21 -9.74 8.76 -9.32
CA GLY A 21 -8.52 9.58 -9.27
C GLY A 21 -8.83 11.08 -9.41
N ILE A 22 -9.64 11.45 -10.39
CA ILE A 22 -10.07 12.85 -10.58
C ILE A 22 -10.88 13.35 -9.38
N LEU A 23 -11.79 12.54 -8.84
CA LEU A 23 -12.58 12.90 -7.66
C LEU A 23 -11.70 13.20 -6.44
N ILE A 24 -10.67 12.37 -6.23
CA ILE A 24 -9.70 12.54 -5.14
C ILE A 24 -8.90 13.84 -5.31
N LEU A 25 -8.52 14.19 -6.55
CA LEU A 25 -7.81 15.43 -6.84
C LEU A 25 -8.67 16.68 -6.58
N ILE A 26 -9.97 16.62 -6.90
CA ILE A 26 -10.91 17.73 -6.68
C ILE A 26 -11.24 17.89 -5.18
N PHE A 27 -11.40 16.78 -4.45
CA PHE A 27 -11.79 16.77 -3.04
C PHE A 27 -10.76 16.03 -2.15
N PRO A 28 -9.56 16.61 -1.93
CA PRO A 28 -8.45 15.92 -1.25
C PRO A 28 -8.75 15.59 0.22
N LEU A 29 -9.44 16.46 0.96
CA LEU A 29 -9.71 16.22 2.38
C LEU A 29 -10.82 15.17 2.60
N ALA A 30 -11.91 15.26 1.82
CA ALA A 30 -13.01 14.31 1.90
C ALA A 30 -12.58 12.90 1.45
N SER A 31 -11.73 12.83 0.43
CA SER A 31 -11.19 11.56 -0.03
C SER A 31 -10.30 10.88 1.00
N ILE A 32 -9.36 11.59 1.62
CA ILE A 32 -8.50 10.98 2.66
C ILE A 32 -9.30 10.57 3.88
N PHE A 33 -10.28 11.37 4.29
CA PHE A 33 -11.18 10.95 5.37
C PHE A 33 -11.83 9.61 5.04
N THR A 34 -12.36 9.48 3.82
CA THR A 34 -12.97 8.23 3.34
C THR A 34 -11.95 7.09 3.30
N LEU A 35 -10.74 7.32 2.78
CA LEU A 35 -9.67 6.31 2.72
C LEU A 35 -9.17 5.90 4.11
N SER A 36 -9.14 6.81 5.08
CA SER A 36 -8.80 6.54 6.48
C SER A 36 -9.85 5.62 7.11
N VAL A 37 -11.14 5.91 6.92
CA VAL A 37 -12.23 5.06 7.40
C VAL A 37 -12.18 3.68 6.73
N LEU A 38 -12.09 3.62 5.40
CA LEU A 38 -12.04 2.36 4.66
C LEU A 38 -10.82 1.51 5.03
N SER A 39 -9.64 2.13 5.14
CA SER A 39 -8.42 1.44 5.56
C SER A 39 -8.53 0.91 6.99
N GLY A 40 -9.08 1.73 7.90
CA GLY A 40 -9.33 1.31 9.28
C GLY A 40 -10.28 0.12 9.38
N VAL A 41 -11.39 0.14 8.63
CA VAL A 41 -12.33 -0.98 8.54
C VAL A 41 -11.67 -2.22 7.94
N ALA A 42 -10.86 -2.07 6.89
CA ALA A 42 -10.11 -3.19 6.29
C ALA A 42 -9.15 -3.83 7.31
N ILE A 43 -8.38 -3.02 8.06
CA ILE A 43 -7.48 -3.50 9.12
C ILE A 43 -8.28 -4.20 10.22
N LEU A 44 -9.48 -3.72 10.55
CA LEU A 44 -10.35 -4.35 11.54
C LEU A 44 -10.73 -5.77 11.12
N PHE A 45 -11.13 -5.97 9.87
CA PHE A 45 -11.42 -7.29 9.33
C PHE A 45 -10.20 -8.21 9.33
N VAL A 46 -9.01 -7.69 8.98
CA VAL A 46 -7.75 -8.44 9.07
C VAL A 46 -7.46 -8.85 10.51
N GLY A 47 -7.63 -7.94 11.48
CA GLY A 47 -7.46 -8.22 12.90
C GLY A 47 -8.38 -9.33 13.40
N LEU A 48 -9.68 -9.24 13.08
CA LEU A 48 -10.66 -10.28 13.41
C LEU A 48 -10.31 -11.63 12.77
N TRP A 49 -9.91 -11.63 11.50
CA TRP A 49 -9.50 -12.84 10.80
C TRP A 49 -8.28 -13.50 11.46
N LEU A 50 -7.29 -12.71 11.89
CA LEU A 50 -6.12 -13.21 12.62
C LEU A 50 -6.48 -13.81 13.98
N LEU A 51 -7.46 -13.24 14.69
CA LEU A 51 -7.96 -13.84 15.94
C LEU A 51 -8.60 -15.22 15.69
N ILE A 52 -9.40 -15.35 14.64
CA ILE A 52 -10.03 -16.62 14.24
C ILE A 52 -8.97 -17.63 13.84
N LEU A 53 -7.98 -17.23 13.04
CA LEU A 53 -6.83 -18.06 12.67
C LEU A 53 -6.07 -18.53 13.91
N GLY A 54 -5.76 -17.62 14.83
CA GLY A 54 -5.06 -17.92 16.08
C GLY A 54 -5.80 -18.92 16.96
N ALA A 55 -7.13 -18.84 17.03
CA ALA A 55 -7.94 -19.83 17.74
C ALA A 55 -7.90 -21.21 17.04
N ARG A 56 -7.98 -21.24 15.71
CA ARG A 56 -7.97 -22.49 14.92
C ARG A 56 -6.62 -23.20 14.92
N THR A 57 -5.50 -22.46 14.96
CA THR A 57 -4.16 -23.05 14.93
C THR A 57 -3.65 -23.51 16.30
N TRP A 58 -4.41 -23.27 17.38
CA TRP A 58 -4.01 -23.54 18.75
C TRP A 58 -3.62 -25.00 19.02
N PRO A 59 -4.40 -26.01 18.55
CA PRO A 59 -4.04 -27.41 18.73
C PRO A 59 -2.85 -27.86 17.86
N ILE A 60 -2.51 -27.12 16.80
CA ILE A 60 -1.50 -27.52 15.81
C ILE A 60 -0.13 -26.94 16.17
N ARG A 61 -0.06 -25.61 16.39
CA ARG A 61 1.19 -24.89 16.69
C ARG A 61 0.92 -23.76 17.67
N ARG A 62 1.11 -24.02 18.97
CA ARG A 62 0.90 -23.03 20.04
C ARG A 62 1.66 -21.72 19.81
N GLY A 63 2.92 -21.80 19.36
CA GLY A 63 3.74 -20.62 19.09
C GLY A 63 3.16 -19.71 18.00
N ALA A 64 2.72 -20.28 16.88
CA ALA A 64 2.10 -19.51 15.79
C ALA A 64 0.76 -18.90 16.23
N SER A 65 -0.04 -19.64 17.00
CA SER A 65 -1.31 -19.13 17.54
C SER A 65 -1.15 -17.90 18.41
N ILE A 66 -0.18 -17.90 19.33
CA ILE A 66 0.04 -16.76 20.21
C ILE A 66 0.39 -15.51 19.39
N LEU A 67 1.24 -15.66 18.36
CA LEU A 67 1.57 -14.57 17.44
C LEU A 67 0.33 -14.03 16.71
N TYR A 68 -0.51 -14.92 16.16
CA TYR A 68 -1.74 -14.50 15.48
C TYR A 68 -2.72 -13.77 16.41
N LEU A 69 -2.86 -14.22 17.65
CA LEU A 69 -3.72 -13.56 18.64
C LEU A 69 -3.18 -12.16 19.00
N ILE A 70 -1.87 -12.04 19.27
CA ILE A 70 -1.25 -10.75 19.61
C ILE A 70 -1.37 -9.78 18.43
N ILE A 71 -1.01 -10.21 17.22
CA ILE A 71 -1.10 -9.37 16.02
C ILE A 71 -2.55 -9.01 15.72
N GLY A 72 -3.51 -9.92 15.93
CA GLY A 72 -4.94 -9.66 15.76
C GLY A 72 -5.45 -8.58 16.72
N ILE A 73 -5.09 -8.67 18.01
CA ILE A 73 -5.45 -7.65 19.02
C ILE A 73 -4.84 -6.29 18.66
N LEU A 74 -3.55 -6.26 18.32
CA LEU A 74 -2.87 -5.03 17.90
C LEU A 74 -3.51 -4.44 16.63
N GLY A 75 -3.91 -5.30 15.68
CA GLY A 75 -4.62 -4.91 14.47
C GLY A 75 -5.96 -4.23 14.78
N ILE A 76 -6.74 -4.76 15.72
CA ILE A 76 -8.01 -4.14 16.13
C ILE A 76 -7.78 -2.79 16.82
N ILE A 77 -6.80 -2.70 17.72
CA ILE A 77 -6.46 -1.43 18.40
C ILE A 77 -6.05 -0.38 17.36
N LEU A 78 -5.19 -0.77 16.42
CA LEU A 78 -4.72 0.10 15.35
C LEU A 78 -5.87 0.53 14.43
N ALA A 79 -6.77 -0.39 14.06
CA ALA A 79 -7.94 -0.08 13.26
C ALA A 79 -8.82 0.99 13.91
N VAL A 80 -9.17 0.82 15.18
CA VAL A 80 -9.98 1.79 15.92
C VAL A 80 -9.29 3.15 16.02
N ALA A 81 -7.97 3.17 16.19
CA ALA A 81 -7.20 4.42 16.22
C ALA A 81 -7.18 5.16 14.88
N ILE A 82 -7.21 4.44 13.74
CA ILE A 82 -7.11 5.03 12.40
C ILE A 82 -8.47 5.49 11.87
N ILE A 83 -9.58 4.82 12.21
CA ILE A 83 -10.90 5.13 11.64
C ILE A 83 -11.25 6.60 11.90
N GLY A 84 -11.35 7.39 10.81
CA GLY A 84 -11.67 8.81 10.86
C GLY A 84 -10.51 9.71 11.30
N ASN A 85 -9.35 9.15 11.65
CA ASN A 85 -8.16 9.91 12.02
C ASN A 85 -7.23 10.09 10.81
N ILE A 86 -7.42 11.24 10.14
CA ILE A 86 -6.65 11.64 8.96
C ILE A 86 -5.15 11.74 9.27
N ALA A 87 -4.78 12.29 10.43
CA ALA A 87 -3.38 12.49 10.81
C ALA A 87 -2.66 11.16 11.01
N LEU A 88 -3.26 10.24 11.77
CA LEU A 88 -2.70 8.90 11.98
C LEU A 88 -2.62 8.10 10.68
N PHE A 89 -3.63 8.22 9.80
CA PHE A 89 -3.58 7.60 8.48
C PHE A 89 -2.40 8.13 7.63
N SER A 90 -2.18 9.44 7.63
CA SER A 90 -1.06 10.06 6.90
C SER A 90 0.29 9.59 7.44
N VAL A 91 0.45 9.56 8.77
CA VAL A 91 1.69 9.11 9.42
C VAL A 91 1.93 7.62 9.15
N LEU A 92 0.91 6.78 9.23
CA LEU A 92 1.05 5.36 8.96
C LEU A 92 1.38 5.08 7.49
N THR A 93 0.79 5.85 6.57
CA THR A 93 1.11 5.75 5.14
C THR A 93 2.54 6.21 4.87
N ALA A 94 2.98 7.32 5.49
CA ALA A 94 4.37 7.77 5.42
C ALA A 94 5.33 6.71 5.95
N PHE A 95 5.00 6.08 7.09
CA PHE A 95 5.78 4.97 7.65
C PHE A 95 5.92 3.81 6.66
N TRP A 96 4.84 3.41 5.97
CA TRP A 96 4.90 2.39 4.92
C TRP A 96 5.75 2.80 3.72
N ILE A 97 5.69 4.05 3.29
CA ILE A 97 6.51 4.59 2.20
C ILE A 97 7.99 4.59 2.59
N TYR A 98 8.33 5.02 3.81
CA TYR A 98 9.71 4.95 4.31
C TYR A 98 10.23 3.52 4.38
N LEU A 99 9.43 2.60 4.91
CA LEU A 99 9.78 1.19 5.00
C LEU A 99 10.07 0.61 3.60
N THR A 100 9.20 0.92 2.64
CA THR A 100 9.37 0.51 1.23
C THR A 100 10.66 1.10 0.64
N GLY A 101 10.93 2.39 0.86
CA GLY A 101 12.14 3.05 0.40
C GLY A 101 13.42 2.41 0.95
N ILE A 102 13.46 2.10 2.24
CA ILE A 102 14.58 1.41 2.88
C ILE A 102 14.77 0.00 2.29
N ILE A 103 13.68 -0.76 2.14
CA ILE A 103 13.74 -2.10 1.55
C ILE A 103 14.25 -2.04 0.11
N LEU A 104 13.81 -1.06 -0.69
CA LEU A 104 14.28 -0.86 -2.06
C LEU A 104 15.78 -0.52 -2.11
N ILE A 105 16.27 0.32 -1.20
CA ILE A 105 17.70 0.62 -1.10
C ILE A 105 18.48 -0.66 -0.77
N ILE A 106 18.05 -1.44 0.23
CA ILE A 106 18.70 -2.70 0.60
C ILE A 106 18.66 -3.69 -0.58
N ALA A 107 17.53 -3.82 -1.25
CA ALA A 107 17.37 -4.69 -2.42
C ALA A 107 18.29 -4.28 -3.57
N GLY A 108 18.35 -2.98 -3.89
CA GLY A 108 19.22 -2.44 -4.94
C GLY A 108 20.71 -2.59 -4.63
N ILE A 109 21.10 -2.46 -3.36
CA ILE A 109 22.47 -2.74 -2.91
C ILE A 109 22.76 -4.24 -3.03
N ALA A 110 21.88 -5.10 -2.53
CA ALA A 110 22.05 -6.55 -2.57
C ALA A 110 22.17 -7.09 -4.01
N SER A 111 21.36 -6.56 -4.93
CA SER A 111 21.40 -6.95 -6.34
C SER A 111 22.67 -6.49 -7.06
N LEU A 112 23.35 -5.44 -6.57
CA LEU A 112 24.63 -5.00 -7.11
C LEU A 112 25.76 -6.02 -6.87
N PHE A 113 25.66 -6.79 -5.78
CA PHE A 113 26.59 -7.86 -5.43
C PHE A 113 26.19 -9.21 -6.03
N ALA A 114 24.94 -9.35 -6.51
CA ALA A 114 24.54 -10.50 -7.29
C ALA A 114 25.29 -10.47 -8.63
N ARG A 115 26.07 -11.53 -8.88
CA ARG A 115 27.07 -11.61 -9.95
C ARG A 115 26.39 -11.87 -11.31
N GLU A 116 25.61 -10.91 -11.80
CA GLU A 116 24.92 -10.99 -13.10
C GLU A 116 25.22 -9.77 -14.01
N GLU A 117 24.85 -9.89 -15.29
CA GLU A 117 25.23 -9.05 -16.44
C GLU A 117 25.21 -7.53 -16.22
N LYS A 118 25.88 -6.76 -17.11
CA LYS A 118 25.88 -5.29 -17.08
C LYS A 118 24.48 -4.66 -17.01
N ALA A 119 23.46 -5.30 -17.61
CA ALA A 119 22.06 -4.88 -17.52
C ALA A 119 21.50 -4.95 -16.08
N SER A 120 21.91 -5.97 -15.31
CA SER A 120 21.53 -6.14 -13.90
C SER A 120 22.09 -5.03 -13.00
N ARG A 121 23.28 -4.50 -13.31
CA ARG A 121 23.87 -3.37 -12.58
C ARG A 121 23.11 -2.06 -12.76
N ILE A 122 22.63 -1.78 -13.97
CA ILE A 122 21.84 -0.55 -14.24
C ILE A 122 20.49 -0.64 -13.53
N ALA A 123 19.81 -1.80 -13.61
CA ALA A 123 18.56 -2.03 -12.90
C ALA A 123 18.73 -1.85 -11.38
N SER A 124 19.82 -2.38 -10.81
CA SER A 124 20.14 -2.24 -9.38
C SER A 124 20.29 -0.78 -8.94
N LEU A 125 20.94 0.04 -9.78
CA LEU A 125 21.16 1.45 -9.49
C LEU A 125 19.85 2.24 -9.58
N VAL A 126 19.00 1.93 -10.56
CA VAL A 126 17.65 2.51 -10.68
C VAL A 126 16.79 2.16 -9.47
N VAL A 127 16.78 0.90 -9.01
CA VAL A 127 16.03 0.48 -7.82
C VAL A 127 16.48 1.25 -6.57
N CYS A 128 17.78 1.48 -6.41
CA CYS A 128 18.31 2.26 -5.30
C CYS A 128 17.87 3.74 -5.38
N ILE A 129 17.93 4.36 -6.57
CA ILE A 129 17.45 5.73 -6.79
C ILE A 129 15.95 5.85 -6.48
N ILE A 130 15.13 4.89 -6.92
CA ILE A 130 13.71 4.84 -6.59
C ILE A 130 13.53 4.74 -5.07
N GLY A 131 14.31 3.91 -4.38
CA GLY A 131 14.28 3.82 -2.92
C GLY A 131 14.55 5.16 -2.22
N VAL A 132 15.55 5.92 -2.68
CA VAL A 132 15.84 7.27 -2.17
C VAL A 132 14.67 8.23 -2.45
N LEU A 133 14.08 8.17 -3.64
CA LEU A 133 12.90 8.96 -3.99
C LEU A 133 11.73 8.67 -3.03
N TYR A 134 11.52 7.40 -2.66
CA TYR A 134 10.51 7.02 -1.67
C TYR A 134 10.76 7.67 -0.31
N LEU A 135 12.02 7.76 0.16
CA LEU A 135 12.32 8.46 1.42
C LEU A 135 11.95 9.94 1.35
N ILE A 136 12.23 10.59 0.21
CA ILE A 136 11.87 12.00 -0.01
C ILE A 136 10.34 12.16 -0.01
N VAL A 137 9.62 11.33 -0.77
CA VAL A 137 8.15 11.38 -0.84
C VAL A 137 7.51 11.11 0.53
N GLY A 138 8.09 10.22 1.33
CA GLY A 138 7.65 9.94 2.71
C GLY A 138 7.60 11.18 3.60
N THR A 139 8.50 12.15 3.40
CA THR A 139 8.48 13.43 4.14
C THR A 139 7.27 14.28 3.79
N PHE A 140 6.92 14.35 2.50
CA PHE A 140 5.80 15.16 2.01
C PHE A 140 4.44 14.54 2.33
N VAL A 141 4.35 13.21 2.37
CA VAL A 141 3.13 12.45 2.68
C VAL A 141 2.67 12.60 4.13
N MET A 142 3.50 13.15 5.03
CA MET A 142 3.04 13.55 6.36
C MET A 142 1.96 14.66 6.29
N ASN A 143 1.94 15.46 5.22
CA ASN A 143 0.83 16.35 4.94
C ASN A 143 -0.31 15.54 4.26
N PRO A 144 -1.51 15.47 4.87
CA PRO A 144 -2.63 14.75 4.29
C PRO A 144 -2.94 15.24 2.87
N VAL A 145 -3.00 16.55 2.62
CA VAL A 145 -3.36 17.05 1.28
C VAL A 145 -2.40 16.54 0.20
N PHE A 146 -1.11 16.46 0.50
CA PHE A 146 -0.13 15.91 -0.43
C PHE A 146 -0.33 14.41 -0.66
N LEU A 147 -0.67 13.65 0.40
CA LEU A 147 -1.03 12.24 0.26
C LEU A 147 -2.25 12.03 -0.65
N ALA A 148 -3.27 12.88 -0.56
CA ALA A 148 -4.44 12.82 -1.44
C ALA A 148 -4.04 12.99 -2.90
N TRP A 149 -3.22 14.00 -3.18
CA TRP A 149 -2.75 14.24 -4.53
C TRP A 149 -1.89 13.10 -5.06
N LEU A 150 -1.04 12.52 -4.21
CA LEU A 150 -0.24 11.35 -4.60
C LEU A 150 -1.13 10.16 -4.98
N ILE A 151 -2.14 9.85 -4.16
CA ILE A 151 -3.10 8.76 -4.42
C ILE A 151 -3.95 9.07 -5.66
N GLY A 152 -4.43 10.32 -5.78
CA GLY A 152 -5.24 10.76 -6.92
C GLY A 152 -4.48 10.68 -8.24
N LEU A 153 -3.24 11.16 -8.27
CA LEU A 153 -2.36 11.05 -9.45
C LEU A 153 -2.06 9.59 -9.79
N ALA A 154 -1.76 8.75 -8.79
CA ALA A 154 -1.53 7.33 -9.02
C ALA A 154 -2.75 6.66 -9.69
N LEU A 155 -3.95 6.93 -9.18
CA LEU A 155 -5.20 6.41 -9.77
C LEU A 155 -5.47 6.96 -11.18
N VAL A 156 -5.15 8.22 -11.45
CA VAL A 156 -5.28 8.77 -12.82
C VAL A 156 -4.32 8.07 -13.79
N ILE A 157 -3.06 7.89 -13.38
CA ILE A 157 -2.05 7.20 -14.21
C ILE A 157 -2.47 5.75 -14.48
N ASP A 158 -2.85 5.01 -13.42
CA ASP A 158 -3.31 3.63 -13.55
C ASP A 158 -4.59 3.53 -14.38
N GLY A 159 -5.53 4.47 -14.21
CA GLY A 159 -6.75 4.56 -15.00
C GLY A 159 -6.47 4.75 -16.49
N ILE A 160 -5.54 5.64 -16.85
CA ILE A 160 -5.10 5.82 -18.25
C ILE A 160 -4.42 4.55 -18.77
N GLY A 161 -3.52 3.96 -17.97
CA GLY A 161 -2.80 2.74 -18.35
C GLY A 161 -3.70 1.54 -18.61
N LEU A 162 -4.86 1.46 -17.95
CA LEU A 162 -5.85 0.40 -18.17
C LEU A 162 -6.76 0.64 -19.38
N LEU A 163 -6.80 1.88 -19.91
CA LEU A 163 -7.64 2.27 -21.05
C LEU A 163 -6.95 2.16 -22.39
N ILE A 164 -5.62 2.25 -22.41
CA ILE A 164 -4.75 2.11 -23.58
C ILE A 164 -4.44 0.63 -23.82
#